data_AF-A0A7Y4UNH8-F1
#
_entry.id   AF-A0A7Y4UNH8-F1
#
_cell.length_a   1.000
_cell.length_b   1.000
_cell.length_c   1.000
_cell.angle_alpha   90.00
_cell.angle_beta   90.00
_cell.angle_gamma   90.00
#
_symmetry.space_group_name_H-M   'P 1'
#
loop_
_entity.id
_entity.type
_entity.pdbx_description
1 polymer ?
#
loop_
_entity_poly.entity_id
_entity_poly.type
_entity_poly.pdbx_seq_one_letter_code
_entity_poly.pdbx_strand_id
1 'polypeptide(L)' 'MPRRFQTLLSRYALVRREIDAERAHPRPSLLRLVRLKRLQLMLNERLRTFVEQSAIRRASRPRLPSRLAPARFA' A
#
# COMPACT_ATOMS: atom_id res chain seq x y z
N MET A 1 -2.29 7.16 8.67
CA MET A 1 -1.76 6.03 7.87
C MET A 1 -0.36 5.68 8.35
N PRO A 2 0.01 4.39 8.49
CA PRO A 2 1.34 4.03 8.95
C PRO A 2 2.40 4.56 7.97
N ARG A 3 3.44 5.24 8.46
CA ARG A 3 4.51 5.86 7.65
C ARG A 3 5.08 4.89 6.60
N ARG A 4 5.24 3.62 6.96
CA ARG A 4 5.72 2.54 6.08
C ARG A 4 4.83 2.32 4.84
N PHE A 5 3.51 2.47 4.96
CA PHE A 5 2.57 2.32 3.85
C PHE A 5 2.69 3.47 2.84
N GLN A 6 2.79 4.70 3.33
CA GLN A 6 3.04 5.86 2.47
C GLN A 6 4.38 5.75 1.73
N THR A 7 5.43 5.28 2.41
CA THR A 7 6.72 5.00 1.77
C THR A 7 6.60 3.93 0.68
N LEU A 8 5.86 2.85 0.92
CA LEU A 8 5.64 1.80 -0.09
C LEU A 8 4.89 2.33 -1.32
N LEU A 9 3.83 3.13 -1.12
CA LEU A 9 3.10 3.77 -2.21
C LEU A 9 3.99 4.72 -3.02
N SER A 10 4.81 5.53 -2.34
CA SER A 10 5.73 6.46 -2.99
C SER A 10 6.76 5.73 -3.85
N ARG A 11 7.33 4.63 -3.31
CA ARG A 11 8.25 3.76 -4.07
C ARG A 11 7.58 3.09 -5.26
N TYR A 12 6.33 2.63 -5.10
CA TYR A 12 5.57 2.04 -6.19
C TYR A 12 5.32 3.06 -7.32
N ALA A 13 4.93 4.28 -6.98
CA ALA A 13 4.73 5.37 -7.95
C ALA A 13 6.03 5.73 -8.68
N LEU A 14 7.17 5.77 -7.97
CA LEU A 14 8.48 6.00 -8.57
C LEU A 14 8.84 4.90 -9.57
N VAL A 15 8.72 3.63 -9.17
CA VAL A 15 9.00 2.50 -10.07
C VAL A 15 8.09 2.52 -11.30
N ARG A 16 6.82 2.91 -11.14
CA ARG A 16 5.92 3.05 -12.27
C ARG A 16 6.39 4.12 -13.25
N ARG A 17 6.79 5.30 -12.75
CA ARG A 17 7.36 6.37 -13.59
C ARG A 17 8.63 5.92 -14.32
N GLU A 18 9.51 5.19 -13.66
CA GLU A 18 10.72 4.62 -14.28
C GLU A 18 10.38 3.62 -15.40
N ILE A 19 9.36 2.78 -15.21
CA ILE A 19 8.88 1.86 -16.26
C ILE A 19 8.33 2.64 -17.45
N ASP A 20 7.52 3.66 -17.19
CA ASP A 20 6.90 4.46 -18.24
C ASP A 20 7.97 5.27 -19.00
N ALA A 21 8.98 5.80 -18.30
CA ALA A 21 10.13 6.48 -18.90
C ALA A 21 10.99 5.54 -19.76
N GLU A 22 11.32 4.35 -19.25
CA GLU A 22 12.12 3.36 -19.98
C GLU A 22 11.38 2.84 -21.22
N ARG A 23 10.04 2.74 -21.17
CA ARG A 23 9.21 2.38 -22.33
C ARG A 23 9.15 3.47 -23.39
N ALA A 24 9.12 4.74 -22.98
CA ALA A 24 9.13 5.88 -23.88
C ALA A 24 10.53 6.16 -24.48
N HIS A 25 11.57 5.53 -23.94
CA HIS A 25 12.93 5.70 -24.41
C HIS A 25 13.09 5.16 -25.85
N PRO A 26 13.80 5.86 -26.75
CA PRO A 26 13.97 5.44 -28.15
C PRO A 26 14.74 4.13 -28.31
N ARG A 27 15.49 3.73 -27.28
CA ARG A 27 16.18 2.43 -27.20
C ARG A 27 15.94 1.82 -25.81
N PRO A 28 14.81 1.12 -25.59
CA PRO A 28 14.49 0.56 -24.29
C PRO A 28 15.38 -0.64 -23.97
N SER A 29 15.89 -0.70 -22.74
CA SER A 29 16.59 -1.88 -22.23
C SER A 29 15.59 -2.90 -21.70
N LEU A 30 15.45 -4.03 -22.41
CA LEU A 30 14.57 -5.13 -21.99
C LEU A 30 14.94 -5.67 -20.60
N LEU A 31 16.24 -5.79 -20.30
CA LEU A 31 16.71 -6.23 -18.99
C LEU A 31 16.30 -5.26 -17.88
N ARG A 32 16.44 -3.95 -18.12
CA ARG A 32 16.00 -2.92 -17.16
C ARG A 32 14.49 -2.96 -16.97
N LEU A 33 13.71 -3.07 -18.03
CA LEU A 33 12.26 -3.20 -17.96
C LEU A 33 11.81 -4.42 -17.15
N VAL A 34 12.44 -5.58 -17.36
CA VAL A 34 12.14 -6.79 -16.59
C VAL A 34 12.44 -6.60 -15.10
N ARG A 35 13.60 -6.00 -14.77
CA ARG A 35 13.97 -5.70 -13.38
C ARG A 35 12.98 -4.74 -12.72
N LEU A 36 12.60 -3.67 -13.40
CA LEU A 36 11.64 -2.69 -12.91
C LEU A 36 10.24 -3.30 -12.70
N LYS A 37 9.75 -4.10 -13.64
CA LYS A 37 8.48 -4.82 -13.51
C LYS A 37 8.50 -5.83 -12.35
N ARG A 38 9.61 -6.55 -12.16
CA ARG A 38 9.77 -7.46 -11.02
C ARG A 38 9.72 -6.70 -9.69
N LEU A 39 10.39 -5.54 -9.63
CA LEU A 39 10.32 -4.67 -8.46
C LEU A 39 8.90 -4.15 -8.20
N GLN A 40 8.17 -3.78 -9.26
CA GLN A 40 6.77 -3.37 -9.18
C GLN A 40 5.88 -4.48 -8.59
N LEU A 41 6.06 -5.73 -9.03
CA LEU A 41 5.33 -6.89 -8.49
C LEU A 41 5.61 -7.09 -6.99
N MET A 42 6.89 -7.07 -6.58
CA MET A 42 7.27 -7.21 -5.18
C MET A 42 6.69 -6.10 -4.28
N LEU A 43 6.64 -4.86 -4.79
CA LEU A 43 6.02 -3.75 -4.07
C LEU A 43 4.50 -3.92 -3.95
N ASN A 44 3.85 -4.45 -5.00
CA ASN A 44 2.41 -4.73 -4.98
C ASN A 44 2.05 -5.82 -3.97
N GLU A 45 2.81 -6.92 -3.93
CA GLU A 45 2.64 -7.97 -2.91
C GLU A 45 2.78 -7.40 -1.49
N ARG A 46 3.80 -6.59 -1.23
CA ARG A 46 4.00 -5.94 0.07
C ARG A 46 2.85 -5.00 0.45
N LEU A 47 2.31 -4.27 -0.52
CA LEU A 47 1.14 -3.41 -0.31
C LEU A 47 -0.10 -4.25 0.02
N ARG A 48 -0.33 -5.34 -0.71
CA ARG A 48 -1.42 -6.28 -0.47
C ARG A 48 -1.35 -6.86 0.95
N THR A 49 -0.19 -7.37 1.36
CA THR A 49 0.00 -7.89 2.73
C THR A 49 -0.28 -6.81 3.78
N PHE A 50 0.14 -5.56 3.54
CA PHE A 50 -0.14 -4.46 4.46
C PHE A 50 -1.65 -4.20 4.60
N VAL A 51 -2.38 -4.20 3.47
CA VAL A 51 -3.84 -4.01 3.44
C VAL A 51 -4.54 -5.15 4.16
N GLU A 52 -4.17 -6.40 3.89
CA GLU A 52 -4.72 -7.60 4.54
C GLU A 52 -4.53 -7.54 6.06
N GLN A 53 -3.31 -7.24 6.52
CA GLN A 53 -3.04 -7.08 7.96
C GLN A 53 -3.82 -5.92 8.59
N SER A 54 -3.99 -4.81 7.86
CA SER A 54 -4.78 -3.67 8.32
C SER A 54 -6.28 -3.94 8.31
N ALA A 55 -6.77 -4.83 7.45
CA ALA A 55 -8.15 -5.29 7.45
C ALA A 55 -8.40 -6.22 8.65
N ILE A 56 -7.53 -7.21 8.87
CA ILE A 56 -7.59 -8.12 10.03
C ILE A 56 -7.56 -7.31 11.33
N ARG A 57 -6.60 -6.39 11.51
CA ARG A 57 -6.55 -5.53 12.71
C ARG A 57 -7.82 -4.71 12.95
N ARG A 58 -8.53 -4.33 11.89
CA ARG A 58 -9.82 -3.61 12.01
C ARG A 58 -10.96 -4.56 12.37
N ALA A 59 -11.02 -5.73 11.75
CA ALA A 59 -12.02 -6.75 12.03
C ALA A 59 -11.89 -7.35 13.44
N SER A 60 -10.65 -7.57 13.90
CA SER A 60 -10.31 -8.09 15.21
C SER A 60 -10.35 -7.04 16.32
N ARG A 61 -10.62 -5.77 16.00
CA ARG A 61 -10.72 -4.72 17.02
C ARG A 61 -12.04 -4.95 17.77
N PRO A 62 -12.02 -5.22 19.08
CA PRO A 62 -13.25 -5.37 19.84
C PRO A 62 -14.05 -4.08 19.66
N ARG A 63 -15.29 -4.22 19.18
CA ARG A 63 -16.26 -3.13 19.24
C ARG A 63 -16.49 -2.89 20.72
N LEU A 64 -15.76 -1.96 21.31
CA LEU A 64 -16.08 -1.46 22.64
C LEU A 64 -17.55 -1.03 22.56
N PRO A 65 -18.48 -1.69 23.27
CA PRO A 65 -19.83 -1.16 23.34
C PRO A 65 -19.68 0.22 23.95
N SER A 66 -20.21 1.23 23.25
CA SER A 66 -20.36 2.59 23.76
C SER A 66 -21.37 2.58 24.89
N ARG A 67 -21.03 1.93 26.00
CA ARG A 67 -21.74 2.00 27.27
C ARG A 67 -21.02 3.11 28.02
N LEU A 68 -21.73 4.22 28.20
CA LEU A 68 -21.43 5.42 29.01
C LEU A 68 -21.68 6.71 28.22
N ALA A 69 -22.95 6.96 27.92
CA ALA A 69 -23.51 8.30 28.07
C ALA A 69 -24.72 8.16 29.01
N PRO A 70 -24.81 8.99 30.05
CA PRO A 70 -25.59 8.70 31.26
C PRO A 70 -27.09 8.80 31.01
N ALA A 71 -27.85 7.98 31.73
CA ALA A 71 -29.29 8.15 31.87
C ALA A 71 -29.57 9.59 32.36
N ARG A 72 -30.21 10.39 31.50
CA ARG A 72 -30.82 11.64 31.93
C ARG A 72 -32.04 11.27 32.78
N PHE A 73 -31.85 11.24 34.09
CA PHE A 73 -32.94 11.41 35.06
C PHE A 73 -32.86 12.84 35.57
N ALA A 74 -33.81 13.67 35.13
CA ALA A 74 -34.39 14.83 35.80
C ALA A 74 -35.22 15.61 34.76
#